data_AF-A0A7K4IRQ1-F1
#
_entry.id   AF-A0A7K4IRQ1-F1
#
_cell.length_a   1.000
_cell.length_b   1.000
_cell.length_c   1.000
_cell.angle_alpha   90.00
_cell.angle_beta   90.00
_cell.angle_gamma   90.00
#
_symmetry.space_group_name_H-M   'P 1'
#
loop_
_entity.id
_entity.type
_entity.pdbx_description
1 polymer ?
#
loop_
_entity_poly.entity_id
_entity_poly.type
_entity_poly.pdbx_seq_one_letter_code
_entity_poly.pdbx_strand_id
1 'polypeptide(L)'
;MSQKLRKIMVENIVTVRPNDTVKKVAELMNKHEIGCVIVVNKQKPVGIVTERDMIKRVINKSINPEETRVSTIMSQSLIEASPNMCAGDAAKLMLERNIKKLPVVENGR
;
A
#
# COMPACT_ATOMS: atom_id res chain seq x y z
N MET A 1 23.23 -10.68 13.65
CA MET A 1 23.11 -10.20 12.25
C MET A 1 21.67 -9.79 12.01
N SER A 2 21.42 -8.57 11.55
CA SER A 2 20.05 -8.15 11.19
C SER A 2 19.66 -8.77 9.85
N GLN A 3 18.48 -9.39 9.78
CA GLN A 3 17.92 -9.95 8.55
C GLN A 3 17.56 -8.83 7.57
N LYS A 4 17.92 -8.98 6.29
CA LYS A 4 17.53 -8.02 5.23
C LYS A 4 16.06 -8.19 4.87
N LEU A 5 15.41 -7.08 4.47
CA LEU A 5 14.00 -7.08 4.05
C LEU A 5 13.70 -8.06 2.92
N ARG A 6 14.60 -8.22 1.94
CA ARG A 6 14.49 -9.23 0.87
C ARG A 6 14.11 -10.63 1.36
N LYS A 7 14.53 -11.00 2.57
CA LYS A 7 14.28 -12.34 3.13
C LYS A 7 12.92 -12.49 3.83
N ILE A 8 12.20 -11.40 4.07
CA ILE A 8 10.94 -11.39 4.86
C ILE A 8 9.81 -10.59 4.19
N MET A 9 10.10 -9.87 3.11
CA MET A 9 9.09 -9.10 2.38
C MET A 9 8.10 -10.04 1.68
N VAL A 10 6.89 -9.56 1.47
CA VAL A 10 5.91 -10.23 0.62
C VAL A 10 6.22 -9.88 -0.84
N GLU A 11 6.56 -10.88 -1.65
CA GLU A 11 6.91 -10.67 -3.07
C GLU A 11 5.67 -10.61 -3.98
N ASN A 12 4.68 -11.47 -3.72
CA ASN A 12 3.44 -11.55 -4.49
C ASN A 12 2.42 -10.54 -3.97
N ILE A 13 2.65 -9.26 -4.26
CA ILE A 13 1.75 -8.19 -3.84
C ILE A 13 0.53 -8.05 -4.77
N VAL A 14 -0.62 -7.75 -4.17
CA VAL A 14 -1.81 -7.35 -4.92
C VAL A 14 -1.69 -5.86 -5.25
N THR A 15 -1.89 -5.54 -6.52
CA THR A 15 -1.78 -4.17 -7.04
C THR A 15 -3.06 -3.74 -7.76
N VAL A 16 -3.29 -2.44 -7.79
CA VAL A 16 -4.41 -1.83 -8.52
C VAL A 16 -3.94 -0.64 -9.35
N ARG A 17 -4.73 -0.23 -10.33
CA ARG A 17 -4.46 0.97 -11.14
C ARG A 17 -5.13 2.20 -10.52
N PRO A 18 -4.61 3.43 -10.75
CA PRO A 18 -5.23 4.66 -10.24
C PRO A 18 -6.70 4.83 -10.66
N ASN A 19 -7.05 4.30 -11.84
CA ASN A 19 -8.40 4.38 -12.41
C ASN A 19 -9.31 3.21 -12.00
N ASP A 20 -8.82 2.23 -11.23
CA ASP A 20 -9.71 1.21 -10.66
C ASP A 20 -10.70 1.85 -9.67
N THR A 21 -11.80 1.15 -9.40
CA THR A 21 -12.82 1.61 -8.45
C THR A 21 -12.43 1.25 -7.03
N VAL A 22 -12.93 2.00 -6.06
CA VAL A 22 -12.79 1.70 -4.64
C VAL A 22 -13.44 0.35 -4.30
N LYS A 23 -14.57 0.00 -4.94
CA LYS A 23 -15.22 -1.31 -4.79
C LYS A 23 -14.27 -2.46 -5.16
N LYS A 24 -13.59 -2.35 -6.31
CA LYS A 24 -12.60 -3.35 -6.73
C LYS A 24 -11.46 -3.51 -5.72
N VAL A 25 -11.01 -2.42 -5.10
CA VAL A 25 -10.01 -2.50 -4.02
C VAL A 25 -10.55 -3.29 -2.82
N ALA A 26 -11.77 -3.01 -2.37
CA ALA A 26 -12.39 -3.73 -1.27
C ALA A 26 -12.55 -5.22 -1.56
N GLU A 27 -12.99 -5.57 -2.78
CA GLU A 27 -13.11 -6.96 -3.23
C GLU A 27 -11.76 -7.68 -3.23
N LEU A 28 -10.70 -7.02 -3.71
CA LEU A 28 -9.33 -7.57 -3.69
C LEU A 28 -8.79 -7.74 -2.27
N MET A 29 -9.00 -6.73 -1.40
CA MET A 29 -8.61 -6.81 0.01
C MET A 29 -9.28 -8.00 0.70
N ASN A 30 -10.59 -8.17 0.49
CA ASN A 30 -11.34 -9.29 1.07
C ASN A 30 -10.90 -10.64 0.48
N LYS A 31 -10.79 -10.73 -0.84
CA LYS A 31 -10.42 -11.98 -1.55
C LYS A 31 -9.04 -12.50 -1.14
N HIS A 32 -8.10 -11.59 -0.89
CA HIS A 32 -6.72 -11.93 -0.57
C HIS A 32 -6.39 -11.81 0.94
N GLU A 33 -7.37 -11.47 1.77
CA GLU A 33 -7.21 -11.28 3.22
C GLU A 33 -6.09 -10.28 3.57
N ILE A 34 -6.03 -9.16 2.84
CA ILE A 34 -5.00 -8.12 3.01
C ILE A 34 -5.61 -6.76 3.38
N GLY A 35 -4.92 -6.02 4.26
CA GLY A 35 -5.35 -4.69 4.69
C GLY A 35 -4.80 -3.51 3.86
N CYS A 36 -4.05 -3.77 2.78
CA CYS A 36 -3.55 -2.72 1.89
C CYS A 36 -3.25 -3.23 0.47
N VAL A 37 -3.35 -2.33 -0.51
CA VAL A 37 -2.93 -2.57 -1.89
C VAL A 37 -1.99 -1.47 -2.37
N ILE A 38 -1.01 -1.82 -3.21
CA ILE A 38 -0.14 -0.86 -3.87
C ILE A 38 -0.81 -0.38 -5.16
N VAL A 39 -0.87 0.93 -5.36
CA VAL A 39 -1.36 1.55 -6.58
C VAL A 39 -0.21 1.71 -7.54
N VAL A 40 -0.32 1.10 -8.72
CA VAL A 40 0.75 1.07 -9.73
C VAL A 40 0.28 1.75 -11.00
N ASN A 41 1.09 2.67 -11.52
CA ASN A 41 0.89 3.30 -12.82
C ASN A 41 2.13 3.09 -13.70
N LYS A 42 1.95 2.56 -14.91
CA LYS A 42 3.06 2.24 -15.84
C LYS A 42 4.23 1.52 -15.16
N GLN A 43 3.93 0.54 -14.30
CA GLN A 43 4.87 -0.28 -13.51
C GLN A 43 5.59 0.43 -12.36
N LYS A 44 5.25 1.69 -12.05
CA LYS A 44 5.79 2.39 -10.89
C LYS A 44 4.76 2.44 -9.78
N PRO A 45 5.14 2.18 -8.51
CA PRO A 45 4.27 2.47 -7.38
C PRO A 45 4.04 3.98 -7.32
N VAL A 46 2.77 4.38 -7.25
CA VAL A 46 2.33 5.79 -7.20
C VAL A 46 1.47 6.10 -5.99
N GLY A 47 1.14 5.09 -5.20
CA GLY A 47 0.40 5.25 -3.96
C GLY A 47 0.07 3.95 -3.28
N ILE A 48 -0.57 4.05 -2.13
CA ILE A 48 -1.07 2.92 -1.33
C ILE A 48 -2.48 3.25 -0.87
N VAL A 49 -3.34 2.23 -0.85
CA VAL A 49 -4.63 2.30 -0.16
C VAL A 49 -4.61 1.33 1.00
N THR A 50 -4.98 1.80 2.18
CA THR A 50 -5.12 0.98 3.39
C THR A 50 -6.58 0.93 3.85
N GLU A 51 -6.93 -0.01 4.71
CA GLU A 51 -8.25 -0.04 5.39
C GLU A 51 -8.58 1.30 6.06
N ARG A 52 -7.57 1.98 6.63
CA ARG A 52 -7.75 3.30 7.24
C ARG A 52 -8.19 4.34 6.22
N ASP A 53 -7.66 4.29 4.99
CA ASP A 53 -8.09 5.19 3.91
C ASP A 53 -9.54 4.89 3.51
N MET A 54 -9.93 3.61 3.43
CA MET A 54 -11.31 3.20 3.17
C MET A 54 -12.27 3.79 4.21
N ILE A 55 -11.96 3.61 5.49
CA ILE A 55 -12.78 4.14 6.59
C ILE A 55 -12.85 5.66 6.54
N LYS A 56 -11.70 6.35 6.49
CA LYS A 56 -11.64 7.82 6.62
C LYS A 56 -12.14 8.57 5.39
N ARG A 57 -11.86 8.05 4.20
CA ARG A 57 -12.08 8.79 2.95
C ARG A 57 -13.31 8.34 2.20
N VAL A 58 -13.79 7.11 2.41
CA VAL A 58 -14.96 6.56 1.72
C VAL A 58 -16.13 6.46 2.68
N ILE A 59 -16.03 5.62 3.71
CA ILE A 59 -17.14 5.31 4.62
C ILE A 59 -17.57 6.53 5.42
N ASN A 60 -16.64 7.21 6.10
CA ASN A 60 -16.96 8.40 6.90
C ASN A 60 -17.50 9.58 6.08
N LYS A 61 -17.32 9.56 4.76
CA LYS A 61 -17.78 10.60 3.85
C LYS A 61 -18.99 10.17 3.01
N SER A 62 -19.53 8.97 3.23
CA SER A 62 -20.64 8.39 2.47
C SER A 62 -20.41 8.44 0.95
N ILE A 63 -19.17 8.22 0.51
CA ILE A 63 -18.81 8.25 -0.91
C ILE A 63 -19.17 6.91 -1.57
N ASN A 64 -19.75 6.95 -2.77
CA ASN A 64 -20.07 5.76 -3.56
C ASN A 64 -18.78 5.05 -4.02
N PRO A 65 -18.48 3.82 -3.54
CA PRO A 65 -17.26 3.11 -3.90
C PRO A 65 -17.26 2.56 -5.35
N GLU A 66 -18.42 2.46 -5.99
CA GLU A 66 -18.53 1.93 -7.36
C GLU A 66 -18.09 2.95 -8.41
N GLU A 67 -18.31 4.24 -8.13
CA GLU A 67 -18.01 5.36 -9.04
C GLU A 67 -16.69 6.05 -8.69
N THR A 68 -16.19 5.85 -7.47
CA THR A 68 -14.99 6.54 -6.98
C THR A 68 -13.72 5.83 -7.43
N ARG A 69 -12.76 6.60 -7.94
CA ARG A 69 -11.46 6.12 -8.40
C ARG A 69 -10.48 6.00 -7.25
N VAL A 70 -9.62 4.99 -7.29
CA VAL A 70 -8.56 4.77 -6.30
C VAL A 70 -7.64 6.00 -6.15
N SER A 71 -7.35 6.69 -7.25
CA SER A 71 -6.50 7.88 -7.26
C SER A 71 -6.97 9.00 -6.34
N THR A 72 -8.27 9.08 -6.00
CA THR A 72 -8.82 10.13 -5.14
C THR A 72 -8.66 9.83 -3.66
N ILE A 73 -8.47 8.56 -3.30
CA ILE A 73 -8.35 8.11 -1.90
C ILE A 73 -6.96 7.63 -1.52
N MET A 74 -6.11 7.28 -2.50
CA MET A 74 -4.77 6.76 -2.22
C MET A 74 -3.90 7.78 -1.51
N SER A 75 -2.99 7.28 -0.68
CA SER A 75 -1.89 8.08 -0.13
C SER A 75 -0.72 8.08 -1.10
N GLN A 76 -0.29 9.26 -1.56
CA GLN A 76 0.76 9.44 -2.58
C GLN A 76 2.19 9.47 -2.02
N SER A 77 2.36 9.80 -0.72
CA SER A 77 3.68 9.81 -0.08
C SER A 77 4.00 8.41 0.44
N LEU A 78 4.51 7.57 -0.46
CA LEU A 78 5.02 6.25 -0.10
C LEU A 78 6.32 6.41 0.67
N ILE A 79 6.30 5.97 1.91
CA ILE A 79 7.53 5.74 2.66
C ILE A 79 8.02 4.36 2.22
N GLU A 80 9.07 4.35 1.42
CA GLU A 80 9.59 3.15 0.78
C GLU A 80 10.87 2.67 1.49
N ALA A 81 11.13 1.37 1.41
CA ALA A 81 12.38 0.78 1.85
C ALA A 81 13.09 0.04 0.72
N SER A 82 14.42 -0.02 0.80
CA SER A 82 15.21 -0.88 -0.08
C SER A 82 15.11 -2.34 0.37
N PRO A 83 15.11 -3.33 -0.53
CA PRO A 83 15.19 -4.75 -0.15
C PRO A 83 16.47 -5.10 0.61
N ASN A 84 17.51 -4.26 0.51
CA ASN A 84 18.76 -4.42 1.24
C ASN A 84 18.73 -3.80 2.65
N MET A 85 17.69 -3.04 3.00
CA MET A 85 17.49 -2.48 4.34
C MET A 85 17.38 -3.62 5.37
N CYS A 86 17.90 -3.37 6.56
CA CYS A 86 17.81 -4.27 7.69
C CYS A 86 16.42 -4.21 8.33
N ALA A 87 15.90 -5.34 8.80
CA ALA A 87 14.58 -5.41 9.44
C ALA A 87 14.47 -4.50 10.69
N GLY A 88 15.56 -4.34 11.45
CA GLY A 88 15.59 -3.40 12.58
C GLY A 88 15.43 -1.94 12.15
N ASP A 89 16.10 -1.53 11.08
CA ASP A 89 15.98 -0.16 10.53
C ASP A 89 14.58 0.08 9.96
N ALA A 90 14.01 -0.92 9.29
CA ALA A 90 12.64 -0.87 8.81
C ALA A 90 11.63 -0.72 9.96
N ALA A 91 11.80 -1.49 11.05
CA ALA A 91 10.96 -1.39 12.23
C ALA A 91 11.05 0.00 12.87
N LYS A 92 12.26 0.56 12.99
CA LYS A 92 12.49 1.92 13.48
C LYS A 92 11.80 2.96 12.60
N LEU A 93 11.96 2.87 11.27
CA LEU A 93 11.32 3.77 10.32
C LEU A 93 9.79 3.71 10.42
N MET A 94 9.22 2.51 10.57
CA MET A 94 7.78 2.32 10.74
C MET A 94 7.25 3.02 12.00
N LEU A 95 7.99 2.92 13.12
CA LEU A 95 7.65 3.58 14.39
C LEU A 95 7.74 5.11 14.27
N GLU A 96 8.86 5.63 13.76
CA GLU A 96 9.10 7.08 13.60
C GLU A 96 8.05 7.75 12.71
N ARG A 97 7.56 7.02 11.70
CA ARG A 97 6.58 7.51 10.74
C ARG A 97 5.14 7.11 11.07
N ASN A 98 4.93 6.35 12.15
CA ASN A 98 3.64 5.82 12.58
C ASN A 98 2.89 5.08 11.45
N ILE A 99 3.63 4.28 10.69
CA ILE A 99 3.09 3.46 9.59
C ILE A 99 3.16 1.98 9.95
N LYS A 100 2.18 1.22 9.45
CA LYS A 100 2.10 -0.24 9.67
C LYS A 100 2.45 -1.04 8.42
N LYS A 101 2.63 -0.37 7.28
CA LYS A 101 2.93 -0.96 5.97
C LYS A 101 4.10 -0.19 5.40
N LEU A 102 5.10 -0.92 4.90
CA LEU A 102 6.33 -0.37 4.35
C LEU A 102 6.57 -1.02 2.99
N PRO A 103 6.13 -0.41 1.88
CA PRO A 103 6.45 -0.87 0.55
C PRO A 103 7.97 -1.01 0.37
N VAL A 104 8.39 -2.12 -0.20
CA VAL A 104 9.79 -2.36 -0.56
C VAL A 104 9.92 -2.15 -2.05
N VAL A 105 10.81 -1.26 -2.46
CA VAL A 105 10.97 -0.84 -3.85
C VAL A 105 12.43 -1.02 -4.27
N GLU A 106 12.66 -1.64 -5.43
CA GLU A 106 13.97 -1.82 -6.05
C GLU A 106 13.93 -1.30 -7.49
N ASN A 107 14.81 -0.36 -7.83
CA ASN A 107 14.86 0.26 -9.17
C ASN A 107 13.53 0.89 -9.61
N GLY A 108 12.75 1.42 -8.66
CA GLY A 108 11.46 2.05 -8.92
C GLY A 108 10.31 1.07 -9.19
N ARG A 109 10.46 -0.18 -8.77
CA ARG A 109 9.45 -1.25 -8.84
C ARG A 109 9.25 -1.94 -7.51
#